data_AF-A0A4W3GGZ5-F1
#
_entry.id   AF-A0A4W3GGZ5-F1
#
_cell.length_a   1.000
_cell.length_b   1.000
_cell.length_c   1.000
_cell.angle_alpha   90.00
_cell.angle_beta   90.00
_cell.angle_gamma   90.00
#
_symmetry.space_group_name_H-M   'P 1'
#
loop_
_entity.id
_entity.type
_entity.pdbx_description
1 polymer ?
#
loop_
_entity_poly.entity_id
_entity_poly.type
_entity_poly.pdbx_seq_one_letter_code
_entity_poly.pdbx_strand_id
1 'polypeptide(L)'
;MAQLKYNTTVEITANLYKDDLPNPDTLSAELHCWRIKWKHRSRDVELPNTVFDTLRHPDIKFFPNVYTLLKIVCNLPIIKVGSERSEVGRRRLKAYLKATPVEERASSLALMHINYDAKHDFDMMVDTFAKLYPEKMQLPNVESMEGA
;
A
#
# COMPACT_ATOMS: atom_id res chain seq x y z
N MET A 1 35.81 -9.35 -10.35
CA MET A 1 34.43 -9.63 -9.90
C MET A 1 33.81 -8.32 -9.42
N ALA A 2 33.11 -7.62 -10.29
CA ALA A 2 32.49 -6.34 -9.96
C ALA A 2 31.21 -6.62 -9.16
N GLN A 3 31.22 -6.32 -7.86
CA GLN A 3 30.01 -6.29 -7.07
C GLN A 3 29.12 -5.16 -7.61
N LEU A 4 27.98 -5.54 -8.16
CA LEU A 4 26.88 -4.63 -8.45
C LEU A 4 26.44 -4.05 -7.11
N LYS A 5 26.87 -2.82 -6.81
CA LYS A 5 26.21 -1.98 -5.81
C LYS A 5 24.83 -1.66 -6.36
N TYR A 6 23.87 -2.53 -6.02
CA TYR A 6 22.48 -2.33 -6.36
C TYR A 6 21.98 -1.04 -5.73
N ASN A 7 21.02 -0.42 -6.40
CA ASN A 7 20.41 0.85 -6.03
C ASN A 7 19.73 0.69 -4.66
N THR A 8 20.44 1.06 -3.59
CA THR A 8 20.18 0.70 -2.19
C THR A 8 18.76 1.04 -1.74
N THR A 9 18.14 2.06 -2.36
CA THR A 9 16.84 2.60 -1.96
C THR A 9 15.68 1.61 -2.11
N VAL A 10 15.65 0.77 -3.16
CA VAL A 10 14.49 -0.12 -3.40
C VAL A 10 14.51 -1.30 -2.44
N GLU A 11 15.68 -1.91 -2.22
CA GLU A 11 15.85 -2.98 -1.22
C GLU A 11 15.70 -2.45 0.21
N ILE A 12 16.19 -1.24 0.51
CA ILE A 12 15.94 -0.58 1.80
C ILE A 12 14.44 -0.32 2.01
N THR A 13 13.72 0.14 0.99
CA THR A 13 12.28 0.38 1.09
C THR A 13 11.51 -0.93 1.20
N ALA A 14 11.96 -1.99 0.54
CA ALA A 14 11.37 -3.31 0.65
C ALA A 14 11.60 -3.91 2.05
N ASN A 15 12.75 -3.64 2.67
CA ASN A 15 13.05 -4.00 4.06
C ASN A 15 12.17 -3.25 5.07
N LEU A 16 11.67 -2.04 4.75
CA LEU A 16 10.73 -1.32 5.62
C LEU A 16 9.42 -2.10 5.81
N TYR A 17 8.97 -2.81 4.78
CA TYR A 17 7.73 -3.58 4.79
C TYR A 17 7.97 -5.07 5.06
N LYS A 18 9.14 -5.44 5.60
CA LYS A 18 9.55 -6.84 5.77
C LYS A 18 8.52 -7.65 6.57
N ASP A 19 7.94 -7.05 7.59
CA ASP A 19 6.94 -7.69 8.47
C ASP A 19 5.58 -7.89 7.79
N ASP A 20 5.29 -7.12 6.74
CA ASP A 20 4.06 -7.24 5.95
C ASP A 20 4.18 -8.29 4.84
N LEU A 21 5.39 -8.78 4.57
CA LEU A 21 5.65 -9.72 3.47
C LEU A 21 5.27 -11.16 3.84
N PRO A 22 4.68 -11.92 2.91
CA PRO A 22 4.34 -13.32 3.14
C PRO A 22 5.58 -14.20 3.35
N ASN A 23 6.68 -13.95 2.62
CA ASN A 23 7.91 -14.73 2.72
C ASN A 23 9.15 -13.82 2.66
N PRO A 24 9.47 -13.10 3.74
CA PRO A 24 10.46 -12.02 3.70
C PRO A 24 11.88 -12.49 3.33
N ASP A 25 12.26 -13.70 3.72
CA ASP A 25 13.60 -14.25 3.43
C ASP A 25 13.81 -14.57 1.94
N THR A 26 12.72 -14.77 1.20
CA THR A 26 12.77 -15.06 -0.24
C THR A 26 12.72 -13.81 -1.12
N LEU A 27 12.49 -12.64 -0.53
CA LEU A 27 12.26 -11.39 -1.24
C LEU A 27 13.35 -11.04 -2.24
N SER A 28 14.62 -11.16 -1.84
CA SER A 28 15.77 -10.82 -2.71
C SER A 28 15.82 -11.71 -3.96
N ALA A 29 15.65 -13.02 -3.77
CA ALA A 29 15.61 -13.98 -4.87
C ALA A 29 14.38 -13.74 -5.77
N GLU A 30 13.22 -13.48 -5.17
CA GLU A 30 11.98 -13.20 -5.90
C GLU A 30 12.08 -11.92 -6.75
N LEU A 31 12.62 -10.83 -6.20
CA LEU A 31 12.89 -9.58 -6.94
C LEU A 31 13.87 -9.81 -8.10
N HIS A 32 14.88 -10.66 -7.90
CA HIS A 32 15.81 -11.03 -8.94
C HIS A 32 15.13 -11.79 -10.09
N CYS A 33 14.33 -12.81 -9.76
CA CYS A 33 13.54 -13.56 -10.73
C CYS A 33 12.55 -12.67 -11.48
N TRP A 34 11.86 -11.77 -10.76
CA TRP A 34 10.94 -10.79 -11.33
C TRP A 34 11.65 -9.88 -12.35
N ARG A 35 12.85 -9.40 -12.03
CA ARG A 35 13.66 -8.59 -12.95
C ARG A 35 14.07 -9.36 -14.20
N ILE A 36 14.52 -10.61 -14.04
CA ILE A 36 14.91 -11.46 -15.17
C ILE A 36 13.71 -11.67 -16.10
N LYS A 37 12.53 -11.98 -15.55
CA LYS A 37 11.28 -12.16 -16.30
C LYS A 37 11.02 -10.98 -17.25
N TRP A 38 11.05 -9.75 -16.74
CA TRP A 38 10.77 -8.57 -17.57
C TRP A 38 11.92 -8.17 -18.49
N LYS A 39 13.17 -8.53 -18.14
CA LYS A 39 14.35 -8.33 -18.99
C LYS A 39 14.34 -9.26 -20.21
N HIS A 40 13.87 -10.50 -20.04
CA HIS A 40 13.87 -11.54 -21.07
C HIS A 40 12.48 -11.83 -21.65
N ARG A 41 11.52 -10.92 -21.44
CA ARG A 41 10.19 -11.04 -22.05
C ARG A 41 10.26 -11.07 -23.57
N SER A 42 9.32 -11.75 -24.20
CA SER A 42 9.10 -11.67 -25.66
C SER A 42 8.69 -10.26 -26.06
N ARG A 43 9.05 -9.83 -27.29
CA ARG A 43 8.69 -8.50 -27.80
C ARG A 43 7.18 -8.28 -27.90
N ASP A 44 6.41 -9.36 -28.00
CA ASP A 44 4.95 -9.33 -28.09
C ASP A 44 4.26 -9.11 -26.73
N VAL A 45 5.02 -9.10 -25.63
CA VAL A 45 4.49 -8.82 -24.28
C VAL A 45 4.85 -7.38 -23.91
N GLU A 46 3.85 -6.50 -23.94
CA GLU A 46 4.00 -5.12 -23.47
C GLU A 46 4.28 -5.08 -21.97
N LEU A 47 5.11 -4.13 -21.53
CA LEU A 47 5.25 -3.90 -20.09
C LEU A 47 3.99 -3.28 -19.55
N PRO A 48 3.54 -3.73 -18.38
CA PRO A 48 2.65 -2.93 -17.55
C PRO A 48 3.23 -1.53 -17.34
N ASN A 49 2.49 -0.51 -17.77
CA ASN A 49 2.88 0.88 -17.60
C ASN A 49 2.41 1.46 -16.26
N THR A 50 1.52 0.74 -15.57
CA THR A 50 1.02 1.11 -14.25
C THR A 50 1.14 -0.04 -13.26
N VAL A 51 1.13 0.30 -11.97
CA VAL A 51 1.08 -0.69 -10.89
C VAL A 51 -0.18 -1.55 -11.00
N PHE A 52 -1.31 -0.96 -11.41
CA PHE A 52 -2.56 -1.69 -11.62
C PHE A 52 -2.46 -2.71 -12.76
N ASP A 53 -1.84 -2.34 -13.89
CA ASP A 53 -1.61 -3.28 -14.99
C ASP A 53 -0.70 -4.43 -14.54
N THR A 54 0.28 -4.12 -13.68
CA THR A 54 1.19 -5.12 -13.13
C THR A 54 0.45 -6.10 -12.22
N LEU A 55 -0.44 -5.58 -11.36
CA LEU A 55 -1.27 -6.38 -10.45
C LEU A 55 -2.31 -7.25 -11.19
N ARG A 56 -2.67 -6.90 -12.43
CA ARG A 56 -3.57 -7.69 -13.29
C ARG A 56 -2.85 -8.77 -14.09
N HIS A 57 -1.51 -8.75 -14.12
CA HIS A 57 -0.74 -9.71 -14.88
C HIS A 57 -0.90 -11.12 -14.29
N PRO A 58 -1.22 -12.16 -15.09
CA PRO A 58 -1.53 -13.50 -14.58
C PRO A 58 -0.39 -14.13 -13.77
N ASP A 59 0.85 -13.77 -14.12
CA ASP A 59 2.03 -14.32 -13.47
C ASP A 59 2.35 -13.69 -12.12
N ILE A 60 1.69 -12.57 -11.74
CA ILE A 60 1.97 -11.91 -10.46
C ILE A 60 1.70 -12.82 -9.25
N LYS A 61 0.79 -13.80 -9.41
CA LYS A 61 0.47 -14.80 -8.39
C LYS A 61 1.67 -15.69 -7.99
N PHE A 62 2.69 -15.79 -8.84
CA PHE A 62 3.92 -16.54 -8.55
C PHE A 62 4.98 -15.70 -7.81
N PHE A 63 4.71 -14.41 -7.62
CA PHE A 63 5.59 -13.46 -6.94
C PHE A 63 4.82 -12.83 -5.77
N PRO A 64 4.58 -13.58 -4.68
CA PRO A 64 3.74 -13.14 -3.58
C PRO A 64 4.32 -11.95 -2.82
N ASN A 65 5.64 -11.83 -2.66
CA ASN A 65 6.23 -10.66 -2.01
C ASN A 65 6.14 -9.42 -2.91
N VAL A 66 6.41 -9.57 -4.21
CA VAL A 66 6.26 -8.48 -5.18
C VAL A 66 4.80 -8.02 -5.24
N TYR A 67 3.86 -8.94 -5.25
CA TYR A 67 2.43 -8.65 -5.20
C TYR A 67 2.06 -7.82 -3.98
N THR A 68 2.51 -8.23 -2.79
CA THR A 68 2.28 -7.49 -1.54
C THR A 68 2.90 -6.10 -1.59
N LEU A 69 4.15 -5.95 -2.05
CA LEU A 69 4.79 -4.65 -2.19
C LEU A 69 4.04 -3.72 -3.15
N LEU A 70 3.58 -4.24 -4.30
CA LEU A 70 2.79 -3.45 -5.25
C LEU A 70 1.45 -3.02 -4.65
N LYS A 71 0.81 -3.89 -3.85
CA LYS A 71 -0.40 -3.53 -3.09
C LYS A 71 -0.12 -2.44 -2.07
N ILE A 72 0.94 -2.56 -1.28
CA ILE A 72 1.33 -1.53 -0.30
C ILE A 72 1.53 -0.19 -1.02
N VAL A 73 2.32 -0.18 -2.10
CA VAL A 73 2.59 1.03 -2.89
C VAL A 73 1.32 1.64 -3.49
N CYS A 74 0.35 0.83 -3.90
CA CYS A 74 -0.96 1.32 -4.36
C CYS A 74 -1.78 2.01 -3.27
N ASN A 75 -1.59 1.65 -2.00
CA ASN A 75 -2.32 2.22 -0.87
C ASN A 75 -1.56 3.39 -0.22
N LEU A 76 -0.27 3.54 -0.51
CA LEU A 76 0.47 4.72 -0.09
C LEU A 76 -0.03 5.95 -0.86
N PRO A 77 -0.22 7.09 -0.17
CA PRO A 77 -0.53 8.33 -0.84
C PRO A 77 0.76 8.78 -1.54
N ILE A 78 0.98 8.36 -2.78
CA ILE A 78 2.15 8.82 -3.53
C ILE A 78 1.89 10.27 -3.97
N ILE A 79 2.07 11.21 -3.04
CA ILE A 79 2.12 12.63 -3.32
C ILE A 79 3.49 12.89 -3.95
N LYS A 80 3.68 12.47 -5.21
CA LYS A 80 4.88 12.84 -5.97
C LYS A 80 4.74 14.32 -6.34
N VAL A 81 5.41 15.19 -5.58
CA VAL A 81 5.37 16.65 -5.75
C VAL A 81 5.58 17.02 -7.22
N GLY A 82 4.57 17.65 -7.83
CA GLY A 82 4.63 18.18 -9.20
C GLY A 82 3.80 17.44 -10.25
N SER A 83 3.07 16.39 -9.90
CA SER A 83 2.07 15.77 -10.81
C SER A 83 0.66 16.30 -10.53
N GLU A 84 -0.21 16.40 -11.54
CA GLU A 84 -1.60 16.84 -11.34
C GLU A 84 -2.35 15.99 -10.30
N ARG A 85 -2.08 14.67 -10.27
CA ARG A 85 -2.61 13.75 -9.25
C ARG A 85 -2.14 14.10 -7.83
N SER A 86 -0.89 14.53 -7.67
CA SER A 86 -0.38 14.97 -6.36
C SER A 86 -1.06 16.25 -5.86
N GLU A 87 -1.44 17.15 -6.78
CA GLU A 87 -2.16 18.37 -6.43
C GLU A 87 -3.59 18.08 -5.99
N VAL A 88 -4.27 17.13 -6.63
CA VAL A 88 -5.59 16.66 -6.20
C VAL A 88 -5.50 16.02 -4.81
N GLY A 89 -4.54 15.12 -4.59
CA GLY A 89 -4.31 14.49 -3.28
C GLY A 89 -4.03 15.52 -2.18
N ARG A 90 -3.18 16.52 -2.47
CA ARG A 90 -2.88 17.63 -1.55
C ARG A 90 -4.11 18.48 -1.24
N ARG A 91 -4.96 18.75 -2.23
CA ARG A 91 -6.24 19.48 -2.03
C ARG A 91 -7.18 18.70 -1.11
N ARG A 92 -7.32 17.39 -1.33
CA ARG A 92 -8.15 16.51 -0.48
C ARG A 92 -7.64 16.43 0.95
N LEU A 93 -6.32 16.29 1.14
CA LEU A 93 -5.73 16.33 2.47
C LEU A 93 -6.01 17.67 3.17
N LYS A 94 -5.85 18.80 2.47
CA LYS A 94 -6.18 20.12 3.03
C LYS A 94 -7.66 20.24 3.37
N ALA A 95 -8.55 19.65 2.58
CA ALA A 95 -9.98 19.64 2.86
C ALA A 95 -10.29 18.81 4.13
N TYR A 96 -9.73 17.60 4.24
CA TYR A 96 -9.84 16.75 5.44
C TYR A 96 -9.37 17.49 6.70
N LEU A 97 -8.17 18.09 6.66
CA LEU A 97 -7.64 18.83 7.81
C LEU A 97 -8.47 20.06 8.19
N LYS A 98 -9.23 20.64 7.26
CA LYS A 98 -10.13 21.76 7.56
C LYS A 98 -11.48 21.29 8.11
N ALA A 99 -11.98 20.16 7.63
CA ALA A 99 -13.30 19.64 7.98
C ALA A 99 -13.31 18.81 9.27
N THR A 100 -12.18 18.18 9.62
CA THR A 100 -12.10 17.25 10.76
C THR A 100 -11.39 17.92 11.96
N PRO A 101 -12.03 17.92 13.16
CA PRO A 101 -11.42 18.32 14.42
C PRO A 101 -10.11 17.58 14.71
N VAL A 102 -9.20 18.17 15.48
CA VAL A 102 -7.86 17.58 15.71
C VAL A 102 -7.94 16.22 16.39
N GLU A 103 -8.93 16.07 17.29
CA GLU A 103 -9.22 14.92 18.13
C GLU A 103 -9.73 13.73 17.32
N GLU A 104 -10.40 14.00 16.20
CA GLU A 104 -10.97 13.00 15.29
C GLU A 104 -10.02 12.66 14.12
N ARG A 105 -8.87 13.34 14.02
CA ARG A 105 -7.93 13.09 12.93
C ARG A 105 -7.20 11.77 13.14
N ALA A 106 -7.47 10.82 12.25
CA ALA A 106 -6.68 9.61 12.10
C ALA A 106 -5.88 9.59 10.78
N SER A 107 -4.68 9.02 10.81
CA SER A 107 -3.86 8.82 9.60
C SER A 107 -4.59 7.94 8.58
N SER A 108 -5.30 6.91 9.03
CA SER A 108 -6.11 6.03 8.17
C SER A 108 -7.21 6.79 7.40
N LEU A 109 -7.94 7.68 8.08
CA LEU A 109 -8.99 8.50 7.45
C LEU A 109 -8.42 9.53 6.49
N ALA A 110 -7.26 10.12 6.81
CA ALA A 110 -6.56 11.02 5.91
C ALA A 110 -6.16 10.31 4.60
N LEU A 111 -5.68 9.07 4.71
CA LEU A 111 -5.31 8.23 3.57
C LEU A 111 -6.51 7.89 2.68
N MET A 112 -7.65 7.55 3.26
CA MET A 112 -8.89 7.30 2.52
C MET A 112 -9.34 8.56 1.77
N HIS A 113 -9.26 9.74 2.42
CA HIS A 113 -9.61 11.00 1.78
C HIS A 113 -8.68 11.35 0.62
N ILE A 114 -7.37 11.13 0.76
CA ILE A 114 -6.41 11.39 -0.34
C ILE A 114 -6.72 10.47 -1.54
N ASN A 115 -6.95 9.19 -1.28
CA ASN A 115 -7.15 8.14 -2.28
C ASN A 115 -8.62 7.94 -2.67
N TYR A 116 -9.49 8.93 -2.48
CA TYR A 116 -10.93 8.80 -2.74
C TYR A 116 -11.30 8.30 -4.16
N ASP A 117 -10.47 8.57 -5.18
CA ASP A 117 -10.71 8.10 -6.55
C ASP A 117 -10.50 6.60 -6.73
N ALA A 118 -9.73 5.96 -5.84
CA ALA A 118 -9.63 4.51 -5.86
C ALA A 118 -11.00 3.96 -5.44
N LYS A 119 -11.57 3.10 -6.31
CA LYS A 119 -12.85 2.44 -6.04
C LYS A 119 -12.64 1.45 -4.90
N HIS A 120 -13.02 1.87 -3.71
CA HIS A 120 -12.91 1.10 -2.48
C HIS A 120 -14.27 0.47 -2.17
N ASP A 121 -14.28 -0.85 -1.92
CA ASP A 121 -15.43 -1.53 -1.33
C ASP A 121 -15.32 -1.38 0.20
N PHE A 122 -15.98 -0.35 0.73
CA PHE A 122 -15.88 -0.01 2.15
C PHE A 122 -16.43 -1.11 3.05
N ASP A 123 -17.51 -1.78 2.63
CA ASP A 123 -18.11 -2.88 3.39
C ASP A 123 -17.12 -4.04 3.51
N MET A 124 -16.50 -4.44 2.39
CA MET A 124 -15.45 -5.47 2.41
C MET A 124 -14.26 -5.07 3.29
N MET A 125 -13.85 -3.81 3.28
CA MET A 125 -12.75 -3.32 4.11
C MET A 125 -13.07 -3.35 5.59
N VAL A 126 -14.27 -2.90 5.98
CA VAL A 126 -14.74 -2.95 7.38
C VAL A 126 -14.86 -4.40 7.83
N ASP A 127 -15.46 -5.28 7.03
CA ASP A 127 -15.58 -6.70 7.33
C ASP A 127 -14.21 -7.37 7.50
N THR A 128 -13.26 -7.01 6.64
CA THR A 128 -11.88 -7.54 6.71
C THR A 128 -11.19 -7.05 7.98
N PHE A 129 -11.33 -5.77 8.31
CA PHE A 129 -10.77 -5.21 9.55
C PHE A 129 -11.39 -5.87 10.79
N ALA A 130 -12.71 -6.06 10.81
CA ALA A 130 -13.43 -6.71 11.91
C ALA A 130 -12.95 -8.16 12.13
N LYS A 131 -12.69 -8.88 11.04
CA LYS A 131 -12.17 -10.26 11.10
C LYS A 131 -10.71 -10.33 11.57
N LEU A 132 -9.89 -9.37 11.17
CA LEU A 132 -8.45 -9.36 11.49
C LEU A 132 -8.17 -8.82 12.90
N TYR A 133 -9.00 -7.91 13.41
CA TYR A 133 -8.79 -7.23 14.69
C TYR A 133 -10.06 -7.28 15.58
N PRO A 134 -10.57 -8.46 15.93
CA PRO A 134 -11.79 -8.59 16.74
C PRO A 134 -11.66 -7.95 18.13
N GLU A 135 -10.44 -7.86 18.67
CA GLU A 135 -10.14 -7.20 19.94
C GLU A 135 -10.34 -5.68 19.89
N LYS A 136 -10.17 -5.07 18.72
CA LYS A 136 -10.36 -3.62 18.52
C LYS A 136 -11.82 -3.23 18.26
N MET A 137 -12.67 -4.20 17.96
CA MET A 137 -14.11 -4.00 17.82
C MET A 137 -14.84 -3.99 19.16
N GLN A 138 -14.17 -4.37 20.25
CA GLN A 138 -14.74 -4.30 21.60
C GLN A 138 -14.65 -2.86 22.09
N LEU A 139 -15.75 -2.13 22.00
CA LEU A 139 -15.87 -0.81 22.63
C LEU A 139 -15.67 -0.96 24.15
N PRO A 140 -14.90 -0.07 24.80
CA PRO A 140 -14.86 -0.05 26.26
C PRO A 140 -16.28 0.19 26.79
N ASN A 141 -16.73 -0.65 27.74
CA ASN A 141 -18.03 -0.48 28.40
C ASN A 141 -18.16 0.95 28.93
N VAL A 142 -19.08 1.72 28.36
CA VAL A 142 -19.34 3.13 28.73
C VAL A 142 -20.21 3.23 29.99
N GLU A 143 -20.18 2.23 30.88
CA GLU A 143 -21.00 2.16 32.11
C GLU A 143 -20.23 2.54 33.38
N SER A 144 -19.09 3.25 33.28
CA SER A 144 -18.27 3.57 34.47
C SER A 144 -17.87 5.05 34.63
N MET A 145 -18.51 5.98 33.92
CA MET A 145 -18.27 7.43 34.12
C MET A 145 -19.48 8.25 34.59
N GLU A 146 -20.54 7.61 35.08
CA GLU A 146 -21.54 8.27 35.93
C GLU A 146 -21.35 7.83 37.38
N GLY A 147 -20.39 8.45 38.08
CA GLY A 147 -20.21 8.22 39.51
C GLY A 147 -18.83 8.54 40.07
N ALA A 148 -18.46 9.83 40.12
CA ALA A 148 -17.63 10.44 41.16
C ALA A 148 -17.67 11.96 41.04
#